data_AF-A0A2V3HP42-F1
#
_entry.id   AF-A0A2V3HP42-F1
#
_cell.length_a   1.000
_cell.length_b   1.000
_cell.length_c   1.000
_cell.angle_alpha   90.00
_cell.angle_beta   90.00
_cell.angle_gamma   90.00
#
_symmetry.space_group_name_H-M   'P 1'
#
loop_
_entity.id
_entity.type
_entity.pdbx_description
1 polymer ?
#
loop_
_entity_poly.entity_id
_entity_poly.type
_entity_poly.pdbx_seq_one_letter_code
_entity_poly.pdbx_strand_id
1 'polypeptide(L)'
;QLLREATRASGRARAMIIVVESDEVVLFEITNHGMRDISQFTLRGGGKREAKPTKVRDAFLKQAAEKSALVLGDELPIVICGPGMTRDQFARLLREAGCAQRTLNVATSIGGRSAANEVLAKQLADEFLGESAIAKQVSVIEEALARIATNGAVAYGPDQLTAAQEQGAIETLVIVADLLRDAEANIAGTSWSIFAAGVTEGSGEMVQASTDHDSGKQLDGMGGALALLRWKIDG
;
A
#
# COMPACT_ATOMS: atom_id res chain seq x y z
N GLN A 1 -25.97 8.72 -12.94
CA GLN A 1 -25.59 7.82 -11.84
C GLN A 1 -24.08 7.85 -11.61
N LEU A 2 -23.27 7.72 -12.68
CA LEU A 2 -21.80 7.84 -12.68
C LEU A 2 -21.21 9.09 -11.99
N LEU A 3 -21.86 10.27 -12.10
CA LEU A 3 -21.35 11.50 -11.47
C LEU A 3 -21.33 11.43 -9.94
N ARG A 4 -22.26 10.68 -9.32
CA ARG A 4 -22.37 10.52 -7.85
C ARG A 4 -21.38 9.47 -7.31
N GLU A 5 -21.09 8.44 -8.10
CA GLU A 5 -20.02 7.47 -7.79
C GLU A 5 -18.64 8.11 -7.90
N ALA A 6 -18.40 8.93 -8.93
CA ALA A 6 -17.15 9.68 -9.07
C ALA A 6 -16.91 10.68 -7.92
N THR A 7 -17.97 11.33 -7.40
CA THR A 7 -17.85 12.21 -6.21
C THR A 7 -17.65 11.43 -4.92
N ARG A 8 -18.26 10.25 -4.77
CA ARG A 8 -18.07 9.39 -3.58
C ARG A 8 -16.69 8.73 -3.53
N ALA A 9 -16.18 8.26 -4.66
CA ALA A 9 -14.82 7.72 -4.77
C ALA A 9 -13.75 8.83 -4.59
N SER A 10 -14.05 10.05 -5.04
CA SER A 10 -13.16 11.20 -4.94
C SER A 10 -12.93 11.73 -3.52
N GLY A 11 -13.90 11.55 -2.61
CA GLY A 11 -13.81 12.01 -1.23
C GLY A 11 -13.27 10.96 -0.25
N ARG A 12 -12.91 9.75 -0.71
CA ARG A 12 -12.41 8.69 0.16
C ARG A 12 -10.95 8.98 0.53
N ALA A 13 -10.68 9.01 1.82
CA ALA A 13 -9.33 9.12 2.34
C ALA A 13 -8.49 7.91 1.90
N ARG A 14 -7.25 8.18 1.49
CA ARG A 14 -6.29 7.20 0.99
C ARG A 14 -5.22 6.86 2.02
N ALA A 15 -4.84 7.85 2.82
CA ALA A 15 -3.89 7.71 3.91
C ALA A 15 -3.96 8.89 4.87
N MET A 16 -3.28 8.70 5.99
CA MET A 16 -2.99 9.72 6.97
C MET A 16 -1.51 10.08 6.92
N ILE A 17 -1.18 11.37 6.85
CA ILE A 17 0.19 11.85 7.04
C ILE A 17 0.29 12.49 8.41
N ILE A 18 1.28 12.07 9.20
CA ILE A 18 1.59 12.63 10.51
C ILE A 18 2.95 13.28 10.44
N VAL A 19 2.99 14.61 10.51
CA VAL A 19 4.24 15.36 10.60
C VAL A 19 4.60 15.52 12.07
N VAL A 20 5.77 15.05 12.45
CA VAL A 20 6.25 14.98 13.84
C VAL A 20 7.50 15.82 13.98
N GLU A 21 7.36 16.88 14.76
CA GLU A 21 8.46 17.61 15.37
C GLU A 21 8.49 17.33 16.87
N SER A 22 9.41 17.96 17.58
CA SER A 22 9.59 17.67 19.00
C SER A 22 8.66 18.44 19.93
N ASP A 23 8.03 19.49 19.42
CA ASP A 23 7.07 20.37 20.09
C ASP A 23 5.79 20.55 19.27
N GLU A 24 5.67 19.88 18.12
CA GLU A 24 4.49 19.91 17.27
C GLU A 24 4.24 18.55 16.60
N VAL A 25 2.97 18.15 16.53
CA VAL A 25 2.50 16.99 15.75
C VAL A 25 1.28 17.43 14.95
N VAL A 26 1.31 17.26 13.62
CA VAL A 26 0.23 17.67 12.71
C VAL A 26 -0.24 16.48 11.89
N LEU A 27 -1.56 16.27 11.85
CA LEU A 27 -2.21 15.18 11.13
C LEU A 27 -2.91 15.74 9.90
N PHE A 28 -2.68 15.08 8.77
CA PHE A 28 -3.33 15.37 7.51
C PHE A 28 -4.02 14.13 6.97
N GLU A 29 -5.19 14.31 6.39
CA GLU A 29 -5.88 13.31 5.58
C GLU A 29 -5.58 13.56 4.11
N ILE A 30 -5.20 12.50 3.39
CA ILE A 30 -4.95 12.55 1.95
C ILE A 30 -6.16 11.97 1.22
N THR A 31 -6.69 12.73 0.28
CA THR A 31 -7.79 12.33 -0.61
C THR A 31 -7.37 12.50 -2.06
N ASN A 32 -8.18 12.04 -3.01
CA ASN A 32 -7.96 12.28 -4.45
C ASN A 32 -7.96 13.77 -4.82
N HIS A 33 -8.50 14.66 -3.97
CA HIS A 33 -8.60 16.10 -4.22
C HIS A 33 -7.52 16.90 -3.49
N GLY A 34 -6.62 16.20 -2.80
CA GLY A 34 -5.52 16.79 -2.07
C GLY A 34 -5.59 16.52 -0.57
N MET A 35 -4.83 17.35 0.15
CA MET A 35 -4.51 17.16 1.56
C MET A 35 -5.31 18.12 2.44
N ARG A 36 -5.92 17.58 3.50
CA ARG A 36 -6.71 18.33 4.49
C ARG A 36 -6.12 18.21 5.89
N ASP A 37 -6.09 19.32 6.61
CA ASP A 37 -5.66 19.36 8.02
C ASP A 37 -6.74 18.75 8.92
N ILE A 38 -6.35 17.81 9.78
CA ILE A 38 -7.27 17.08 10.66
C ILE A 38 -7.08 17.46 12.12
N SER A 39 -5.83 17.48 12.59
CA SER A 39 -5.53 17.78 13.99
C SER A 39 -4.11 18.30 14.13
N GLN A 40 -3.90 19.14 15.14
CA GLN A 40 -2.60 19.70 15.48
C GLN A 40 -2.44 19.69 16.99
N PHE A 41 -1.29 19.21 17.45
CA PHE A 41 -0.91 19.19 18.85
C PHE A 41 0.38 19.98 18.99
N THR A 42 0.41 20.96 19.90
CA THR A 42 1.59 21.78 20.17
C THR A 42 1.95 21.75 21.65
N LEU A 43 3.25 21.68 21.94
CA LEU A 43 3.77 21.71 23.30
C LEU A 43 3.71 23.14 23.84
N ARG A 44 2.76 23.42 24.73
CA ARG A 44 2.68 24.70 25.44
C ARG A 44 3.59 24.68 26.66
N GLY A 45 4.61 25.56 26.70
CA GLY A 45 5.43 25.80 27.90
C GLY A 45 6.91 25.38 27.83
N GLY A 46 7.38 24.78 26.73
CA GLY A 46 8.74 24.22 26.59
C GLY A 46 9.87 25.22 26.32
N GLY A 47 9.85 26.42 26.91
CA GLY A 47 10.99 27.34 26.84
C GLY A 47 12.22 26.77 27.57
N LYS A 48 13.43 27.17 27.15
CA LYS A 48 14.75 26.75 27.73
C LYS A 48 14.94 26.96 29.25
N ARG A 49 13.90 27.35 29.99
CA ARG A 49 13.93 27.68 31.43
C ARG A 49 13.34 26.58 32.33
N GLU A 50 12.76 25.51 31.78
CA GLU A 50 12.27 24.40 32.61
C GLU A 50 13.36 23.38 32.93
N ALA A 51 13.40 22.91 34.17
CA ALA A 51 14.46 22.06 34.71
C ALA A 51 14.47 20.60 34.17
N LYS A 52 13.46 20.18 33.38
CA LYS A 52 13.36 18.81 32.80
C LYS A 52 12.72 18.79 31.40
N PRO A 53 13.33 19.44 30.39
CA PRO A 53 12.74 19.62 29.07
C PRO A 53 12.45 18.29 28.33
N THR A 54 13.23 17.25 28.58
CA THR A 54 13.04 15.92 27.97
C THR A 54 11.76 15.23 28.46
N LYS A 55 11.51 15.22 29.78
CA LYS A 55 10.31 14.56 30.34
C LYS A 55 9.02 15.21 29.87
N VAL A 56 9.04 16.53 29.70
CA VAL A 56 7.91 17.31 29.19
C VAL A 56 7.65 16.98 27.72
N ARG A 57 8.69 16.91 26.89
CA ARG A 57 8.59 16.46 25.50
C ARG A 57 8.08 15.03 25.37
N ASP A 58 8.61 14.09 26.15
CA ASP A 58 8.18 12.69 26.11
C ASP A 58 6.70 12.55 26.49
N ALA A 59 6.25 13.27 27.52
CA ALA A 59 4.85 13.30 27.92
C ALA A 59 3.96 13.91 26.83
N PHE A 60 4.42 14.97 26.16
CA PHE A 60 3.72 15.56 25.03
C PHE A 60 3.58 14.59 23.86
N LEU A 61 4.68 13.94 23.43
CA LEU A 61 4.65 12.99 22.32
C LEU A 61 3.74 11.80 22.63
N LYS A 62 3.77 11.30 23.86
CA LYS A 62 2.88 10.22 24.30
C LYS A 62 1.41 10.65 24.22
N GLN A 63 1.07 11.82 24.77
CA GLN A 63 -0.30 12.32 24.74
C GLN A 63 -0.76 12.61 23.31
N ALA A 64 0.12 13.14 22.45
CA ALA A 64 -0.18 13.37 21.04
C ALA A 64 -0.42 12.04 20.31
N ALA A 65 0.38 11.00 20.56
CA ALA A 65 0.18 9.68 19.97
C ALA A 65 -1.14 9.04 20.38
N GLU A 66 -1.49 9.08 21.68
CA GLU A 66 -2.78 8.59 22.19
C GLU A 66 -3.97 9.31 21.53
N LYS A 67 -3.89 10.63 21.38
CA LYS A 67 -4.94 11.42 20.71
C LYS A 67 -4.99 11.17 19.20
N SER A 68 -3.83 11.01 18.56
CA SER A 68 -3.75 10.66 17.14
C SER A 68 -4.42 9.32 16.87
N ALA A 69 -4.19 8.31 17.72
CA ALA A 69 -4.79 6.99 17.56
C ALA A 69 -6.34 7.04 17.53
N LEU A 70 -6.95 7.91 18.35
CA LEU A 70 -8.40 8.11 18.36
C LEU A 70 -8.95 8.73 17.05
N VAL A 71 -8.11 9.43 16.29
CA VAL A 71 -8.48 10.14 15.06
C VAL A 71 -8.24 9.29 13.81
N LEU A 72 -7.20 8.45 13.82
CA LEU A 72 -6.73 7.73 12.63
C LEU A 72 -7.66 6.57 12.20
N GLY A 73 -8.52 6.08 13.09
CA GLY A 73 -9.28 4.84 12.87
C GLY A 73 -8.34 3.64 12.68
N ASP A 74 -8.81 2.58 12.00
CA ASP A 74 -8.08 1.31 11.90
C ASP A 74 -7.72 0.89 10.46
N GLU A 75 -8.24 1.58 9.44
CA GLU A 75 -8.14 1.10 8.05
C GLU A 75 -7.01 1.75 7.24
N LEU A 76 -6.77 3.06 7.42
CA LEU A 76 -5.94 3.82 6.50
C LEU A 76 -4.44 3.65 6.79
N PRO A 77 -3.60 3.47 5.75
CA PRO A 77 -2.16 3.46 5.94
C PRO A 77 -1.66 4.83 6.42
N ILE A 78 -0.61 4.81 7.23
CA ILE A 78 -0.07 5.99 7.90
C ILE A 78 1.34 6.28 7.35
N VAL A 79 1.60 7.52 6.99
CA VAL A 79 2.96 8.01 6.75
C VAL A 79 3.34 8.96 7.88
N ILE A 80 4.36 8.61 8.66
CA ILE A 80 4.95 9.48 9.66
C ILE A 80 6.16 10.17 9.02
N CYS A 81 6.24 11.49 9.11
CA CYS A 81 7.39 12.22 8.58
C CYS A 81 7.80 13.39 9.49
N GLY A 82 8.96 13.98 9.24
CA GLY A 82 9.46 15.10 10.02
C GLY A 82 10.98 15.10 10.17
N PRO A 83 11.56 16.24 10.61
CA PRO A 83 13.00 16.35 10.84
C PRO A 83 13.44 15.60 12.11
N GLY A 84 14.63 15.00 12.05
CA GLY A 84 15.24 14.32 13.20
C GLY A 84 14.61 12.97 13.59
N MET A 85 14.97 12.44 14.76
CA MET A 85 14.61 11.07 15.19
C MET A 85 13.31 11.02 16.00
N THR A 86 12.65 12.16 16.25
CA THR A 86 11.43 12.22 17.06
C THR A 86 10.29 11.39 16.46
N ARG A 87 10.23 11.31 15.13
CA ARG A 87 9.28 10.47 14.38
C ARG A 87 9.40 8.98 14.72
N ASP A 88 10.60 8.48 15.03
CA ASP A 88 10.82 7.07 15.38
C ASP A 88 10.25 6.75 16.76
N GLN A 89 10.47 7.65 17.73
CA GLN A 89 9.84 7.57 19.04
C GLN A 89 8.32 7.65 18.92
N PHE A 90 7.81 8.59 18.11
CA PHE A 90 6.37 8.75 17.90
C PHE A 90 5.74 7.52 17.26
N ALA A 91 6.38 6.91 16.26
CA ALA A 91 5.92 5.68 15.63
C ALA A 91 5.78 4.52 16.65
N ARG A 92 6.71 4.42 17.62
CA ARG A 92 6.60 3.45 18.70
C ARG A 92 5.40 3.75 19.62
N LEU A 93 5.26 5.00 20.05
CA LEU A 93 4.16 5.43 20.92
C LEU A 93 2.79 5.23 20.26
N LEU A 94 2.69 5.46 18.94
CA LEU A 94 1.46 5.26 18.19
C LEU A 94 1.04 3.79 18.15
N ARG A 95 2.00 2.87 17.99
CA ARG A 95 1.74 1.41 18.11
C ARG A 95 1.34 1.02 19.53
N GLU A 96 2.00 1.56 20.55
CA GLU A 96 1.63 1.34 21.96
C GLU A 96 0.21 1.85 22.27
N ALA A 97 -0.24 2.90 21.57
CA ALA A 97 -1.59 3.43 21.66
C ALA A 97 -2.65 2.62 20.88
N GLY A 98 -2.25 1.52 20.23
CA GLY A 98 -3.17 0.59 19.57
C GLY A 98 -3.25 0.70 18.05
N CYS A 99 -2.50 1.60 17.41
CA CYS A 99 -2.48 1.69 15.94
C CYS A 99 -1.69 0.53 15.33
N ALA A 100 -2.41 -0.41 14.70
CA ALA A 100 -1.85 -1.55 13.99
C ALA A 100 -1.69 -1.30 12.48
N GLN A 101 -2.08 -0.12 11.98
CA GLN A 101 -2.03 0.18 10.55
C GLN A 101 -0.61 0.11 9.99
N ARG A 102 -0.52 -0.28 8.71
CA ARG A 102 0.73 -0.22 7.96
C ARG A 102 1.27 1.21 8.02
N THR A 103 2.50 1.36 8.49
CA THR A 103 3.12 2.66 8.76
C THR A 103 4.44 2.79 8.00
N LEU A 104 4.61 3.87 7.23
CA LEU A 104 5.87 4.28 6.63
C LEU A 104 6.45 5.46 7.41
N ASN A 105 7.76 5.45 7.65
CA ASN A 105 8.45 6.53 8.35
C ASN A 105 9.46 7.19 7.40
N VAL A 106 9.30 8.49 7.13
CA VAL A 106 10.06 9.24 6.11
C VAL A 106 10.76 10.43 6.73
N ALA A 107 12.06 10.54 6.49
CA ALA A 107 12.82 11.73 6.88
C ALA A 107 12.52 12.91 5.95
N THR A 108 12.28 14.09 6.55
CA THR A 108 12.15 15.35 5.81
C THR A 108 13.13 16.38 6.35
N SER A 109 13.44 17.36 5.51
CA SER A 109 14.37 18.46 5.85
C SER A 109 13.70 19.59 6.63
N ILE A 110 12.38 19.71 6.49
CA ILE A 110 11.51 20.73 7.09
C ILE A 110 10.31 19.99 7.71
N GLY A 111 9.67 20.54 8.73
CA GLY A 111 8.40 20.02 9.25
C GLY A 111 7.17 20.82 8.80
N GLY A 112 6.08 20.71 9.57
CA GLY A 112 4.75 21.21 9.21
C GLY A 112 4.23 20.72 7.84
N ARG A 113 3.33 21.51 7.24
CA ARG A 113 2.68 21.16 5.95
C ARG A 113 3.66 20.96 4.79
N SER A 114 4.80 21.64 4.82
CA SER A 114 5.86 21.48 3.80
C SER A 114 6.44 20.07 3.78
N ALA A 115 6.60 19.45 4.94
CA ALA A 115 7.04 18.06 5.05
C ALA A 115 6.05 17.08 4.41
N ALA A 116 4.75 17.30 4.64
CA ALA A 116 3.71 16.49 4.04
C ALA A 116 3.68 16.62 2.52
N ASN A 117 3.83 17.85 1.99
CA ASN A 117 3.97 18.09 0.55
C ASN A 117 5.22 17.43 -0.04
N GLU A 118 6.35 17.47 0.67
CA GLU A 118 7.60 16.82 0.26
C GLU A 118 7.41 15.29 0.14
N VAL A 119 6.74 14.67 1.11
CA VAL A 119 6.42 13.24 1.11
C VAL A 119 5.51 12.85 -0.05
N LEU A 120 4.48 13.65 -0.33
CA LEU A 120 3.59 13.44 -1.47
C LEU A 120 4.34 13.57 -2.80
N ALA A 121 5.20 14.59 -2.95
CA ALA A 121 5.93 14.85 -4.19
C ALA A 121 7.02 13.81 -4.49
N LYS A 122 7.56 13.12 -3.48
CA LYS A 122 8.67 12.17 -3.64
C LYS A 122 8.26 10.79 -4.14
N GLN A 123 6.99 10.56 -4.50
CA GLN A 123 6.47 9.27 -5.03
C GLN A 123 6.53 8.06 -4.06
N LEU A 124 7.26 8.20 -2.94
CA LEU A 124 7.27 7.27 -1.82
C LEU A 124 5.88 7.11 -1.19
N ALA A 125 5.08 8.18 -1.21
CA ALA A 125 3.68 8.11 -0.83
C ALA A 125 2.88 7.29 -1.85
N ASP A 126 2.95 7.57 -3.15
CA ASP A 126 2.15 6.87 -4.18
C ASP A 126 2.41 5.36 -4.23
N GLU A 127 3.68 4.93 -4.05
CA GLU A 127 4.05 3.52 -3.92
C GLU A 127 3.49 2.90 -2.63
N PHE A 128 3.54 3.64 -1.52
CA PHE A 128 2.99 3.22 -0.24
C PHE A 128 1.45 3.18 -0.21
N LEU A 129 0.81 4.13 -0.90
CA LEU A 129 -0.64 4.24 -1.13
C LEU A 129 -1.17 3.20 -2.10
N GLY A 130 -0.28 2.48 -2.79
CA GLY A 130 -0.63 1.41 -3.72
C GLY A 130 -1.25 1.89 -5.03
N GLU A 131 -1.18 3.18 -5.38
CA GLU A 131 -1.79 3.72 -6.59
C GLU A 131 -1.16 3.17 -7.87
N SER A 132 0.17 3.25 -7.93
CA SER A 132 0.95 2.67 -9.02
C SER A 132 0.79 1.14 -9.05
N ALA A 133 0.71 0.51 -7.87
CA ALA A 133 0.54 -0.94 -7.77
C ALA A 133 -0.83 -1.40 -8.28
N ILE A 134 -1.92 -0.72 -7.91
CA ILE A 134 -3.27 -1.01 -8.42
C ILE A 134 -3.33 -0.72 -9.92
N ALA A 135 -2.74 0.38 -10.41
CA ALA A 135 -2.70 0.66 -11.85
C ALA A 135 -1.96 -0.44 -12.63
N LYS A 136 -0.84 -0.96 -12.11
CA LYS A 136 -0.12 -2.10 -12.70
C LYS A 136 -0.96 -3.39 -12.64
N GLN A 137 -1.60 -3.69 -11.52
CA GLN A 137 -2.51 -4.85 -11.39
C GLN A 137 -3.63 -4.79 -12.43
N VAL A 138 -4.34 -3.66 -12.51
CA VAL A 138 -5.42 -3.42 -13.48
C VAL A 138 -4.89 -3.57 -14.91
N SER A 139 -3.78 -2.91 -15.24
CA SER A 139 -3.20 -2.95 -16.59
C SER A 139 -2.82 -4.37 -17.02
N VAL A 140 -2.21 -5.17 -16.15
CA VAL A 140 -1.82 -6.55 -16.47
C VAL A 140 -3.05 -7.44 -16.65
N ILE A 141 -4.07 -7.29 -15.79
CA ILE A 141 -5.32 -8.07 -15.88
C ILE A 141 -6.09 -7.72 -17.16
N GLU A 142 -6.25 -6.43 -17.47
CA GLU A 142 -6.96 -5.97 -18.67
C GLU A 142 -6.25 -6.41 -19.96
N GLU A 143 -4.92 -6.31 -20.01
CA GLU A 143 -4.12 -6.79 -21.14
C GLU A 143 -4.31 -8.31 -21.31
N ALA A 144 -4.29 -9.08 -20.23
CA ALA A 144 -4.52 -10.53 -20.32
C ALA A 144 -5.91 -10.87 -20.84
N LEU A 145 -6.95 -10.19 -20.36
CA LEU A 145 -8.32 -10.36 -20.84
C LEU A 145 -8.44 -10.01 -22.33
N ALA A 146 -7.77 -8.95 -22.78
CA ALA A 146 -7.72 -8.57 -24.19
C ALA A 146 -7.04 -9.66 -25.04
N ARG A 147 -5.95 -10.27 -24.55
CA ARG A 147 -5.29 -11.41 -25.19
C ARG A 147 -6.18 -12.65 -25.21
N ILE A 148 -6.95 -12.92 -24.16
CA ILE A 148 -7.91 -14.04 -24.15
C ILE A 148 -8.94 -13.86 -25.26
N ALA A 149 -9.52 -12.65 -25.36
CA ALA A 149 -10.53 -12.33 -26.38
C ALA A 149 -9.99 -12.43 -27.83
N THR A 150 -8.68 -12.24 -28.02
CA THR A 150 -8.02 -12.26 -29.33
C THR A 150 -7.20 -13.53 -29.58
N ASN A 151 -7.29 -14.53 -28.69
CA ASN A 151 -6.48 -15.75 -28.74
C ASN A 151 -4.96 -15.46 -28.85
N GLY A 152 -4.50 -14.47 -28.08
CA GLY A 152 -3.12 -14.02 -27.98
C GLY A 152 -2.26 -14.84 -27.02
N ALA A 153 -1.07 -14.32 -26.69
CA ALA A 153 -0.10 -14.97 -25.81
C ALA A 153 -0.46 -14.75 -24.32
N VAL A 154 -1.33 -15.61 -23.81
CA VAL A 154 -1.86 -15.59 -22.43
C VAL A 154 -2.14 -17.02 -21.96
N ALA A 155 -1.99 -17.28 -20.67
CA ALA A 155 -2.38 -18.54 -20.03
C ALA A 155 -3.29 -18.28 -18.83
N TYR A 156 -4.32 -19.10 -18.67
CA TYR A 156 -5.17 -19.10 -17.48
C TYR A 156 -5.67 -20.53 -17.19
N GLY A 157 -5.98 -20.78 -15.92
CA GLY A 157 -6.35 -22.12 -15.45
C GLY A 157 -5.14 -23.06 -15.28
N PRO A 158 -5.35 -24.21 -14.61
CA PRO A 158 -4.25 -25.07 -14.16
C PRO A 158 -3.34 -25.55 -15.29
N ASP A 159 -3.92 -26.14 -16.33
CA ASP A 159 -3.15 -26.82 -17.38
C ASP A 159 -2.26 -25.84 -18.18
N GLN A 160 -2.83 -24.71 -18.61
CA GLN A 160 -2.10 -23.72 -19.41
C GLN A 160 -1.01 -23.02 -18.60
N LEU A 161 -1.29 -22.68 -17.33
CA LEU A 161 -0.32 -22.04 -16.46
C LEU A 161 0.85 -22.97 -16.14
N THR A 162 0.59 -24.24 -15.84
CA THR A 162 1.64 -25.24 -15.63
C THR A 162 2.51 -25.41 -16.88
N ALA A 163 1.89 -25.60 -18.05
CA ALA A 163 2.63 -25.73 -19.31
C ALA A 163 3.45 -24.48 -19.64
N ALA A 164 2.90 -23.28 -19.39
CA ALA A 164 3.60 -22.02 -19.61
C ALA A 164 4.82 -21.86 -18.69
N GLN A 165 4.69 -22.27 -17.42
CA GLN A 165 5.78 -22.20 -16.45
C GLN A 165 6.90 -23.18 -16.79
N GLU A 166 6.56 -24.41 -17.16
CA GLU A 166 7.52 -25.45 -17.58
C GLU A 166 8.33 -25.03 -18.81
N GLN A 167 7.68 -24.36 -19.77
CA GLN A 167 8.35 -23.84 -20.97
C GLN A 167 9.10 -22.52 -20.73
N GLY A 168 9.00 -21.93 -19.53
CA GLY A 168 9.54 -20.59 -19.27
C GLY A 168 8.90 -19.50 -20.14
N ALA A 169 7.65 -19.70 -20.56
CA ALA A 169 6.94 -18.77 -21.44
C ALA A 169 6.32 -17.58 -20.67
N ILE A 170 6.19 -17.67 -19.35
CA ILE A 170 5.56 -16.65 -18.51
C ILE A 170 6.43 -15.39 -18.48
N GLU A 171 5.87 -14.29 -18.97
CA GLU A 171 6.43 -12.93 -18.84
C GLU A 171 6.03 -12.31 -17.50
N THR A 172 4.72 -12.34 -17.21
CA THR A 172 4.14 -11.77 -15.99
C THR A 172 3.03 -12.68 -15.48
N LEU A 173 3.16 -13.19 -14.26
CA LEU A 173 2.08 -13.86 -13.53
C LEU A 173 1.38 -12.82 -12.64
N VAL A 174 0.08 -12.65 -12.80
CA VAL A 174 -0.75 -11.93 -11.82
C VAL A 174 -1.60 -12.93 -11.03
N ILE A 175 -1.56 -12.80 -9.71
CA ILE A 175 -2.19 -13.75 -8.77
C ILE A 175 -2.85 -13.00 -7.61
N VAL A 176 -4.05 -13.41 -7.22
CA VAL A 176 -4.74 -12.90 -6.03
C VAL A 176 -3.91 -13.26 -4.79
N ALA A 177 -3.64 -12.26 -3.94
CA ALA A 177 -2.72 -12.41 -2.81
C ALA A 177 -3.15 -13.52 -1.82
N ASP A 178 -4.44 -13.83 -1.72
CA ASP A 178 -4.96 -14.85 -0.81
C ASP A 178 -4.54 -16.26 -1.21
N LEU A 179 -4.40 -16.55 -2.51
CA LEU A 179 -3.89 -17.84 -3.01
C LEU A 179 -2.45 -18.13 -2.55
N LEU A 180 -1.64 -17.09 -2.33
CA LEU A 180 -0.27 -17.23 -1.84
C LEU A 180 -0.20 -17.45 -0.32
N ARG A 181 -1.24 -17.05 0.41
CA ARG A 181 -1.30 -17.11 1.88
C ARG A 181 -1.98 -18.39 2.38
N ASP A 182 -2.88 -18.94 1.59
CA ASP A 182 -3.55 -20.19 1.88
C ASP A 182 -2.62 -21.39 1.60
N ALA A 183 -2.25 -22.10 2.67
CA ALA A 183 -1.35 -23.24 2.60
C ALA A 183 -1.93 -24.44 1.83
N GLU A 184 -3.26 -24.53 1.73
CA GLU A 184 -3.95 -25.61 1.02
C GLU A 184 -4.19 -25.26 -0.46
N ALA A 185 -4.10 -23.98 -0.82
CA ALA A 185 -4.30 -23.52 -2.18
C ALA A 185 -3.14 -23.95 -3.09
N ASN A 186 -3.49 -24.63 -4.18
CA ASN A 186 -2.51 -25.19 -5.11
C ASN A 186 -3.01 -25.13 -6.56
N ILE A 187 -2.06 -25.21 -7.47
CA ILE A 187 -2.26 -25.35 -8.91
C ILE A 187 -1.63 -26.67 -9.36
N ALA A 188 -2.46 -27.56 -9.90
CA ALA A 188 -2.03 -28.90 -10.36
C ALA A 188 -1.20 -29.66 -9.29
N GLY A 189 -1.59 -29.58 -8.02
CA GLY A 189 -0.89 -30.24 -6.91
C GLY A 189 0.38 -29.53 -6.41
N THR A 190 0.73 -28.37 -6.99
CA THR A 190 1.85 -27.54 -6.56
C THR A 190 1.33 -26.31 -5.82
N SER A 191 1.84 -26.05 -4.60
CA SER A 191 1.43 -24.85 -3.85
C SER A 191 1.69 -23.58 -4.67
N TRP A 192 0.83 -22.58 -4.53
CA TRP A 192 1.00 -21.30 -5.26
C TRP A 192 2.32 -20.61 -4.94
N SER A 193 2.82 -20.73 -3.70
CA SER A 193 4.13 -20.18 -3.32
C SER A 193 5.28 -20.82 -4.11
N ILE A 194 5.24 -22.15 -4.32
CA ILE A 194 6.26 -22.86 -5.12
C ILE A 194 6.12 -22.49 -6.60
N PHE A 195 4.90 -22.47 -7.12
CA PHE A 195 4.64 -22.09 -8.52
C PHE A 195 5.15 -20.67 -8.82
N ALA A 196 4.83 -19.70 -7.96
CA ALA A 196 5.29 -18.32 -8.08
C ALA A 196 6.82 -18.18 -7.98
N ALA A 197 7.47 -18.98 -7.13
CA ALA A 197 8.93 -19.04 -7.08
C ALA A 197 9.51 -19.52 -8.42
N GLY A 198 8.94 -20.59 -9.00
CA GLY A 198 9.35 -21.11 -10.31
C GLY A 198 9.20 -20.09 -11.45
N VAL A 199 8.15 -19.26 -11.43
CA VAL A 199 8.01 -18.14 -12.39
C VAL A 199 9.16 -17.15 -12.25
N THR A 200 9.51 -16.77 -11.03
CA THR A 200 10.59 -15.81 -10.76
C THR A 200 11.95 -16.37 -11.16
N GLU A 201 12.20 -17.65 -10.88
CA GLU A 201 13.40 -18.38 -11.33
C GLU A 201 13.49 -18.41 -12.88
N GLY A 202 12.36 -18.50 -13.56
CA GLY A 202 12.22 -18.38 -15.02
C GLY A 202 12.29 -16.95 -15.57
N SER A 203 12.82 -16.00 -14.79
CA SER A 203 12.91 -14.56 -15.11
C SER A 203 11.55 -13.88 -15.37
N GLY A 204 10.44 -14.48 -14.91
CA GLY A 204 9.11 -13.90 -15.00
C GLY A 204 8.85 -12.88 -13.88
N GLU A 205 8.02 -11.89 -14.16
CA GLU A 205 7.55 -10.91 -13.18
C GLU A 205 6.36 -11.47 -12.39
N MET A 206 6.32 -11.21 -11.08
CA MET A 206 5.19 -11.53 -10.21
C MET A 206 4.43 -10.26 -9.82
N VAL A 207 3.12 -10.24 -10.05
CA VAL A 207 2.21 -9.19 -9.61
C VAL A 207 1.16 -9.79 -8.67
N GLN A 208 1.14 -9.35 -7.41
CA GLN A 208 0.08 -9.73 -6.46
C GLN A 208 -1.10 -8.76 -6.59
N ALA A 209 -2.31 -9.28 -6.77
CA ALA A 209 -3.53 -8.51 -6.92
C ALA A 209 -4.41 -8.57 -5.65
N SER A 210 -5.11 -7.47 -5.36
CA SER A 210 -6.17 -7.43 -4.36
C SER A 210 -7.54 -7.63 -5.03
N THR A 211 -8.49 -8.25 -4.33
CA THR A 211 -9.90 -8.37 -4.73
C THR A 211 -10.74 -7.13 -4.40
N ASP A 212 -10.12 -6.04 -3.93
CA ASP A 212 -10.82 -4.80 -3.54
C ASP A 212 -11.26 -3.95 -4.74
N HIS A 213 -10.74 -4.22 -5.94
CA HIS A 213 -11.09 -3.51 -7.17
C HIS A 213 -11.66 -4.46 -8.23
N ASP A 214 -12.36 -3.90 -9.22
CA ASP A 214 -13.16 -4.68 -10.17
C ASP A 214 -12.33 -5.68 -11.00
N SER A 215 -11.17 -5.26 -11.53
CA SER A 215 -10.27 -6.17 -12.25
C SER A 215 -9.76 -7.31 -11.35
N GLY A 216 -9.52 -7.05 -10.06
CA GLY A 216 -9.10 -8.06 -9.10
C GLY A 216 -10.21 -9.09 -8.81
N LYS A 217 -11.46 -8.63 -8.68
CA LYS A 217 -12.63 -9.53 -8.58
C LYS A 217 -12.84 -10.35 -9.84
N GLN A 218 -12.57 -9.77 -11.00
CA GLN A 218 -12.64 -10.48 -12.26
C GLN A 218 -11.57 -11.58 -12.36
N LEU A 219 -10.33 -11.28 -11.94
CA LEU A 219 -9.26 -12.27 -11.82
C LEU A 219 -9.64 -13.41 -10.86
N ASP A 220 -10.19 -13.08 -9.70
CA ASP A 220 -10.67 -14.06 -8.72
C ASP A 220 -11.72 -15.00 -9.31
N GLY A 221 -12.71 -14.44 -10.03
CA GLY A 221 -13.72 -15.21 -10.76
C GLY A 221 -13.17 -16.13 -11.87
N MET A 222 -11.91 -15.96 -12.26
CA MET A 222 -11.21 -16.80 -13.25
C MET A 222 -10.28 -17.84 -12.61
N GLY A 223 -10.39 -18.06 -11.29
CA GLY A 223 -9.51 -18.96 -10.54
C GLY A 223 -8.34 -18.27 -9.88
N GLY A 224 -8.34 -16.93 -9.82
CA GLY A 224 -7.43 -16.12 -9.02
C GLY A 224 -6.02 -15.95 -9.58
N ALA A 225 -5.70 -16.52 -10.75
CA ALA A 225 -4.41 -16.33 -11.39
C ALA A 225 -4.48 -16.42 -12.93
N LEU A 226 -3.65 -15.62 -13.60
CA LEU A 226 -3.43 -15.68 -15.05
C LEU A 226 -2.03 -15.16 -15.38
N ALA A 227 -1.53 -15.48 -16.58
CA ALA A 227 -0.20 -15.06 -17.02
C ALA A 227 -0.20 -14.45 -18.42
N LEU A 228 0.50 -13.32 -18.56
CA LEU A 228 0.96 -12.85 -19.86
C LEU A 228 2.17 -13.68 -20.29
N LEU A 229 2.17 -14.10 -21.54
CA LEU A 229 3.24 -14.93 -22.09
C LEU A 229 4.10 -14.13 -23.06
N ARG A 230 5.39 -14.44 -23.07
CA ARG A 230 6.40 -13.91 -24.01
C ARG A 230 6.12 -14.36 -25.44
N TRP A 231 5.63 -15.59 -25.59
CA TRP A 231 5.18 -16.18 -26.85
C TRP A 231 3.94 -17.02 -26.59
N LYS A 232 3.16 -17.24 -27.65
CA LYS A 232 2.00 -18.13 -27.57
C LYS A 232 2.49 -19.57 -27.41
N ILE A 233 1.92 -20.29 -26.45
CA ILE A 233 2.12 -21.73 -26.30
C ILE A 233 0.96 -22.44 -27.00
N ASP A 234 1.26 -23.53 -27.71
CA ASP A 234 0.24 -24.41 -28.23
C ASP A 234 -0.33 -25.22 -27.05
N GLY A 235 -1.63 -25.05 -26.82
CA GLY A 235 -2.40 -25.82 -25.84
C GLY A 235 -2.96 -27.10 -26.41
#